data_AF-A0A976QPX7-F1
#
_entry.id   AF-A0A976QPX7-F1
#
_cell.length_a   1.000
_cell.length_b   1.000
_cell.length_c   1.000
_cell.angle_alpha   90.00
_cell.angle_beta   90.00
_cell.angle_gamma   90.00
#
_symmetry.space_group_name_H-M   'P 1'
#
loop_
_entity.id
_entity.type
_entity.pdbx_description
1 polymer ?
#
loop_
_entity_poly.entity_id
_entity_poly.type
_entity_poly.pdbx_seq_one_letter_code
_entity_poly.pdbx_strand_id
1 'polypeptide(L)'
;MAHTTKENRDIYYRKAKEQGYRARSAYKLLQIFESFHIIYPILDEKAALSMILNSFCVDCEEENTNSGLNASSGSKYEDSSDSLGYLSNDPGKGANLEAHGTDELELTDYDKVRRSCFNLGRVKNVVDLCSAPGSWTQLLRNLVYHDYNTLKRVCERLENQAGAKCNGSNVTGEALSDAKPRRLCKNLLEYVNVRPAIVAIDLQQMAPLDGVHFLRGDITDPKVLNQVQNLFIENVTRNVSDVFDGNIPEELKRNAQLITCDGAPDVSGLHETDAFLQSSLIKSALSVCYSLLDTDGTFVCKTFFGSTDAPMFREVSTFFDYCTIFKPPSSRRNSFEHFIVAMGFQPLGHMTINVSENKAATATRPELATFDG
;
A
#
# COMPACT_ATOMS: atom_id res chain seq x y z
N MET A 1 24.53 -9.40 33.42
CA MET A 1 24.09 -8.01 33.16
C MET A 1 24.89 -7.47 31.99
N ALA A 2 24.30 -7.32 30.81
CA ALA A 2 25.02 -6.84 29.64
C ALA A 2 25.13 -5.31 29.70
N HIS A 3 26.32 -4.80 30.01
CA HIS A 3 26.67 -3.39 29.81
C HIS A 3 26.51 -3.06 28.32
N THR A 4 25.46 -2.33 27.97
CA THR A 4 25.33 -1.76 26.62
C THR A 4 26.27 -0.57 26.55
N THR A 5 27.48 -0.81 26.02
CA THR A 5 28.46 0.26 25.75
C THR A 5 27.87 1.29 24.79
N LYS A 6 28.36 2.52 24.90
CA LYS A 6 28.01 3.70 24.10
C LYS A 6 27.98 3.41 22.58
N GLU A 7 28.76 2.43 22.14
CA GLU A 7 28.93 1.95 20.75
C GLU A 7 27.67 1.32 20.14
N ASN A 8 26.83 0.65 20.93
CA ASN A 8 25.57 0.05 20.44
C ASN A 8 24.44 1.07 20.22
N ARG A 9 24.50 2.23 20.88
CA ARG A 9 23.50 3.29 20.71
C ARG A 9 23.55 3.94 19.33
N ASP A 10 24.58 3.68 18.54
CA ASP A 10 24.97 4.50 17.40
C ASP A 10 25.01 3.76 16.05
N ILE A 11 24.60 2.50 15.99
CA ILE A 11 24.65 1.73 14.72
C ILE A 11 23.70 2.33 13.69
N TYR A 12 22.42 2.54 14.05
CA TYR A 12 21.43 3.09 13.12
C TYR A 12 21.65 4.56 12.77
N TYR A 13 22.34 5.31 13.62
CA TYR A 13 22.75 6.68 13.30
C TYR A 13 23.90 6.68 12.29
N ARG A 14 24.93 5.85 12.49
CA ARG A 14 26.02 5.67 11.52
C ARG A 14 25.50 5.17 10.18
N LYS A 15 24.67 4.12 10.19
CA LYS A 15 24.04 3.60 8.97
C LYS A 15 23.18 4.66 8.26
N ALA A 16 22.44 5.47 9.01
CA ALA A 16 21.64 6.55 8.42
C ALA A 16 22.53 7.56 7.71
N LYS A 17 23.62 7.98 8.36
CA LYS A 17 24.59 8.91 7.79
C LYS A 17 25.28 8.33 6.55
N GLU A 18 25.70 7.06 6.60
CA GLU A 18 26.31 6.32 5.49
C GLU A 18 25.37 6.23 4.28
N GLN A 19 24.06 6.04 4.53
CA GLN A 19 23.03 5.93 3.49
C GLN A 19 22.37 7.28 3.13
N GLY A 20 22.86 8.40 3.69
CA GLY A 20 22.34 9.74 3.38
C GLY A 20 20.94 10.05 3.96
N TYR A 21 20.46 9.26 4.92
CA TYR A 21 19.23 9.57 5.66
C TYR A 21 19.47 10.70 6.67
N ARG A 22 18.51 11.61 6.75
CA ARG A 22 18.55 12.78 7.66
C ARG A 22 18.50 12.38 9.13
N ALA A 23 17.88 11.24 9.46
CA ALA A 23 17.82 10.72 10.81
C ALA A 23 17.82 9.19 10.83
N ARG A 24 18.20 8.64 11.99
CA ARG A 24 18.07 7.19 12.26
C ARG A 24 16.64 6.67 12.26
N SER A 25 15.64 7.55 12.34
CA SER A 25 14.22 7.15 12.39
C SER A 25 13.77 6.47 11.10
N ALA A 26 14.45 6.67 9.96
CA ALA A 26 14.21 5.92 8.73
C ALA A 26 14.23 4.39 8.97
N TYR A 27 15.16 3.89 9.79
CA TYR A 27 15.22 2.45 10.10
C TYR A 27 14.04 1.94 10.91
N LYS A 28 13.34 2.79 11.65
CA LYS A 28 12.12 2.39 12.36
C LYS A 28 11.03 2.06 11.37
N LEU A 29 10.82 2.96 10.39
CA LEU A 29 9.83 2.78 9.34
C LEU A 29 10.20 1.60 8.43
N LEU A 30 11.48 1.47 8.05
CA LEU A 30 11.95 0.33 7.25
C LEU A 30 11.62 -0.99 7.94
N GLN A 31 11.94 -1.12 9.22
CA GLN A 31 11.66 -2.33 9.99
C GLN A 31 10.16 -2.61 10.17
N ILE A 32 9.34 -1.56 10.24
CA ILE A 32 7.87 -1.70 10.23
C ILE A 32 7.43 -2.29 8.90
N PHE A 33 7.85 -1.70 7.78
CA PHE A 33 7.49 -2.21 6.46
C PHE A 33 7.98 -3.65 6.23
N GLU A 34 9.19 -3.96 6.70
CA GLU A 34 9.73 -5.32 6.66
C GLU A 34 8.97 -6.33 7.52
N SER A 35 8.35 -5.89 8.62
CA SER A 35 7.60 -6.78 9.51
C SER A 35 6.17 -7.00 9.01
N PHE A 36 5.53 -5.96 8.48
CA PHE A 36 4.10 -5.94 8.16
C PHE A 36 3.79 -6.00 6.67
N HIS A 37 4.81 -6.13 5.83
CA HIS A 37 4.63 -6.37 4.43
C HIS A 37 3.95 -5.22 3.65
N ILE A 38 4.17 -3.98 4.11
CA ILE A 38 3.47 -2.78 3.63
C ILE A 38 4.05 -2.31 2.28
N ILE A 39 5.37 -2.08 2.22
CA ILE A 39 6.09 -1.80 0.98
C ILE A 39 7.35 -2.65 0.95
N TYR A 40 7.42 -3.56 -0.02
CA TYR A 40 8.66 -4.23 -0.39
C TYR A 40 9.06 -3.83 -1.80
N PRO A 41 10.35 -3.48 -2.00
CA PRO A 41 10.84 -3.19 -3.33
C PRO A 41 10.66 -4.44 -4.21
N ILE A 42 10.22 -4.23 -5.45
CA ILE A 42 10.22 -5.28 -6.45
C ILE A 42 11.65 -5.77 -6.68
N LEU A 43 11.93 -7.02 -6.34
CA LEU A 43 13.29 -7.55 -6.28
C LEU A 43 13.98 -7.61 -7.64
N ASP A 44 13.23 -7.97 -8.68
CA ASP A 44 13.76 -8.14 -10.04
C ASP A 44 12.69 -7.89 -11.12
N GLU A 45 13.15 -7.88 -12.38
CA GLU A 45 12.26 -7.71 -13.53
C GLU A 45 11.25 -8.84 -13.69
N LYS A 46 11.57 -10.06 -13.24
CA LYS A 46 10.69 -11.22 -13.37
C LYS A 46 9.46 -11.07 -12.48
N ALA A 47 9.64 -10.60 -11.25
CA ALA A 47 8.56 -10.25 -10.34
C ALA A 47 7.69 -9.14 -10.93
N ALA A 48 8.28 -8.05 -11.45
CA ALA A 48 7.53 -7.01 -12.14
C ALA A 48 6.71 -7.54 -13.32
N LEU A 49 7.33 -8.39 -14.16
CA LEU A 49 6.69 -9.01 -15.30
C LEU A 49 5.49 -9.86 -14.89
N SER A 50 5.65 -10.70 -13.87
CA SER A 50 4.57 -11.51 -13.29
C SER A 50 3.41 -10.62 -12.83
N MET A 51 3.70 -9.53 -12.11
CA MET A 51 2.68 -8.59 -11.64
C MET A 51 1.88 -7.96 -12.79
N ILE A 52 2.57 -7.57 -13.87
CA ILE A 52 1.97 -6.96 -15.06
C ILE A 52 1.11 -7.98 -15.81
N LEU A 53 1.65 -9.18 -16.08
CA LEU A 53 0.98 -10.20 -16.88
C LEU A 53 -0.22 -10.86 -16.16
N ASN A 54 -0.25 -10.83 -14.83
CA ASN A 54 -1.36 -11.32 -14.01
C ASN A 54 -2.37 -10.21 -13.64
N SER A 55 -2.26 -9.02 -14.23
CA SER A 55 -3.27 -7.97 -14.09
C SER A 55 -4.35 -8.09 -15.16
N PHE A 56 -5.60 -7.86 -14.76
CA PHE A 56 -6.78 -8.01 -15.62
C PHE A 56 -7.71 -6.80 -15.51
N CYS A 57 -8.48 -6.55 -16.57
CA CYS A 57 -9.60 -5.60 -16.58
C CYS A 57 -10.78 -6.24 -17.31
N VAL A 58 -12.02 -5.86 -16.96
CA VAL A 58 -13.23 -6.40 -17.63
C VAL A 58 -13.22 -6.06 -19.13
N ASP A 59 -12.77 -4.85 -19.49
CA ASP A 59 -12.61 -4.42 -20.89
C ASP A 59 -11.57 -5.25 -21.66
N CYS A 60 -10.65 -5.90 -20.94
CA CYS A 60 -9.59 -6.74 -21.50
C CYS A 60 -10.09 -8.14 -21.90
N GLU A 61 -11.27 -8.57 -21.40
CA GLU A 61 -11.90 -9.84 -21.78
C GLU A 61 -12.64 -9.71 -23.13
N GLU A 62 -13.28 -8.57 -23.40
CA GLU A 62 -14.03 -8.35 -24.64
C GLU A 62 -13.11 -8.25 -25.87
N GLU A 63 -11.94 -7.62 -25.77
CA GLU A 63 -10.97 -7.57 -26.87
C GLU A 63 -10.39 -8.95 -27.24
N ASN A 64 -10.37 -9.92 -26.31
CA ASN A 64 -9.86 -11.27 -26.57
C ASN A 64 -10.93 -12.26 -27.08
N THR A 65 -12.22 -11.95 -26.94
CA THR A 65 -13.29 -12.82 -27.47
C THR A 65 -13.39 -12.81 -29.00
N ASN A 66 -12.72 -11.87 -29.68
CA ASN A 66 -12.58 -11.84 -31.15
C ASN A 66 -11.27 -12.45 -31.68
N SER A 67 -10.43 -13.06 -30.83
CA SER A 67 -9.35 -13.93 -31.29
C SER A 67 -9.41 -15.26 -30.55
N GLY A 68 -10.19 -16.16 -31.14
CA GLY A 68 -10.62 -17.41 -30.51
C GLY A 68 -9.49 -18.27 -29.97
N LEU A 69 -9.68 -18.70 -28.72
CA LEU A 69 -9.49 -20.09 -28.29
C LEU A 69 -10.60 -20.40 -27.30
N ASN A 70 -11.51 -21.29 -27.71
CA ASN A 70 -12.52 -21.89 -26.84
C ASN A 70 -11.80 -22.63 -25.70
N ALA A 71 -11.99 -22.18 -24.46
CA ALA A 71 -11.88 -23.06 -23.29
C ALA A 71 -13.30 -23.43 -22.86
N SER A 72 -13.77 -24.54 -23.41
CA SER A 72 -14.94 -25.24 -22.92
C SER A 72 -14.74 -25.64 -21.47
N SER A 73 -15.52 -25.07 -20.56
CA SER A 73 -16.11 -25.83 -19.45
C SER A 73 -17.24 -25.00 -18.84
N GLY A 74 -18.47 -25.36 -19.20
CA GLY A 74 -19.62 -24.92 -18.42
C GLY A 74 -19.52 -25.56 -17.04
N SER A 75 -19.66 -24.77 -15.99
CA SER A 75 -20.04 -25.30 -14.68
C SER A 75 -21.51 -24.96 -14.44
N LYS A 76 -22.31 -26.02 -14.43
CA LYS A 76 -23.59 -26.03 -13.75
C LYS A 76 -23.32 -25.85 -12.26
N TYR A 77 -24.08 -24.96 -11.66
CA TYR A 77 -24.34 -24.94 -10.23
C TYR A 77 -24.98 -26.26 -9.81
N GLU A 78 -24.37 -26.98 -8.87
CA GLU A 78 -25.10 -27.80 -7.91
C GLU A 78 -24.43 -27.71 -6.53
N ASP A 79 -25.26 -27.34 -5.55
CA ASP A 79 -25.04 -27.44 -4.11
C ASP A 79 -24.69 -28.87 -3.67
N SER A 80 -23.81 -29.02 -2.68
CA SER A 80 -24.08 -29.89 -1.52
C SER A 80 -22.96 -29.85 -0.48
N SER A 81 -23.43 -29.84 0.77
CA SER A 81 -22.76 -30.12 2.03
C SER A 81 -21.91 -31.38 2.02
N ASP A 82 -20.76 -31.37 2.69
CA ASP A 82 -20.56 -32.02 4.00
C ASP A 82 -19.08 -32.30 4.35
N SER A 83 -18.79 -32.08 5.64
CA SER A 83 -17.99 -32.93 6.53
C SER A 83 -16.48 -33.15 6.30
N LEU A 84 -15.71 -32.47 7.18
CA LEU A 84 -14.60 -32.94 8.03
C LEU A 84 -13.97 -34.33 7.72
N GLY A 85 -12.64 -34.33 7.56
CA GLY A 85 -11.80 -35.51 7.67
C GLY A 85 -10.32 -35.17 7.91
N TYR A 86 -9.87 -35.33 9.15
CA TYR A 86 -8.47 -35.32 9.58
C TYR A 86 -7.66 -36.47 8.94
N LEU A 87 -6.32 -36.29 8.84
CA LEU A 87 -5.20 -37.27 9.04
C LEU A 87 -3.95 -36.69 8.33
N SER A 88 -2.96 -36.09 9.00
CA SER A 88 -1.86 -36.63 9.82
C SER A 88 -0.70 -37.32 9.06
N ASN A 89 0.48 -36.69 9.18
CA ASN A 89 1.86 -37.21 9.33
C ASN A 89 2.58 -37.99 8.20
N ASP A 90 3.55 -37.29 7.57
CA ASP A 90 5.03 -37.47 7.68
C ASP A 90 5.70 -38.82 7.24
N PRO A 91 7.04 -38.94 7.16
CA PRO A 91 7.85 -38.78 5.93
C PRO A 91 8.70 -40.02 5.58
N GLY A 92 9.22 -40.12 4.34
CA GLY A 92 10.18 -41.20 4.03
C GLY A 92 10.75 -41.28 2.60
N LYS A 93 11.93 -40.66 2.41
CA LYS A 93 13.09 -41.02 1.57
C LYS A 93 12.94 -41.97 0.35
N GLY A 94 13.49 -41.54 -0.80
CA GLY A 94 13.97 -42.43 -1.87
C GLY A 94 14.55 -41.68 -3.07
N ALA A 95 15.83 -41.89 -3.37
CA ALA A 95 16.68 -41.12 -4.28
C ALA A 95 16.44 -41.27 -5.81
N ASN A 96 16.86 -40.21 -6.52
CA ASN A 96 17.47 -40.12 -7.86
C ASN A 96 16.65 -40.50 -9.11
N LEU A 97 16.50 -39.51 -10.01
CA LEU A 97 16.92 -39.57 -11.42
C LEU A 97 16.80 -38.18 -12.07
N GLU A 98 17.93 -37.64 -12.55
CA GLU A 98 17.97 -36.41 -13.34
C GLU A 98 17.32 -36.62 -14.71
N ALA A 99 16.42 -35.71 -15.07
CA ALA A 99 16.05 -35.44 -16.45
C ALA A 99 15.85 -33.92 -16.58
N HIS A 100 16.64 -33.29 -17.45
CA HIS A 100 16.54 -31.89 -17.83
C HIS A 100 15.13 -31.57 -18.35
N GLY A 101 14.28 -31.04 -17.48
CA GLY A 101 13.02 -30.41 -17.82
C GLY A 101 13.24 -28.90 -17.95
N THR A 102 12.62 -28.30 -18.94
CA THR A 102 12.44 -26.84 -19.03
C THR A 102 11.89 -26.33 -17.69
N ASP A 103 12.62 -25.47 -16.99
CA ASP A 103 12.16 -24.83 -15.76
C ASP A 103 10.88 -24.03 -16.04
N GLU A 104 9.72 -24.70 -15.92
CA GLU A 104 8.48 -24.04 -15.58
C GLU A 104 8.66 -23.49 -14.17
N LEU A 105 9.10 -22.23 -14.14
CA LEU A 105 9.33 -21.47 -12.94
C LEU A 105 8.06 -21.45 -12.10
N GLU A 106 8.06 -22.19 -10.99
CA GLU A 106 6.97 -22.16 -10.01
C GLU A 106 6.77 -20.72 -9.52
N LEU A 107 5.62 -20.16 -9.87
CA LEU A 107 5.14 -18.85 -9.44
C LEU A 107 4.92 -18.89 -7.91
N THR A 108 5.43 -17.87 -7.22
CA THR A 108 5.26 -17.75 -5.76
C THR A 108 3.77 -17.56 -5.41
N ASP A 109 3.36 -17.81 -4.17
CA ASP A 109 1.96 -17.55 -3.77
C ASP A 109 1.56 -16.06 -3.91
N TYR A 110 2.55 -15.15 -3.90
CA TYR A 110 2.38 -13.72 -4.20
C TYR A 110 2.00 -13.44 -5.67
N ASP A 111 2.34 -14.35 -6.58
CA ASP A 111 2.05 -14.25 -8.01
C ASP A 111 0.61 -14.71 -8.34
N LYS A 112 -0.01 -15.50 -7.45
CA LYS A 112 -1.37 -16.06 -7.62
C LYS A 112 -2.49 -15.09 -7.27
N VAL A 113 -2.17 -13.94 -6.69
CA VAL A 113 -3.15 -12.89 -6.34
C VAL A 113 -3.62 -12.19 -7.62
N ARG A 114 -4.92 -12.26 -7.92
CA ARG A 114 -5.54 -11.52 -9.03
C ARG A 114 -5.43 -10.01 -8.80
N ARG A 115 -4.93 -9.27 -9.79
CA ARG A 115 -4.75 -7.81 -9.75
C ARG A 115 -5.63 -7.11 -10.78
N SER A 116 -6.09 -5.92 -10.46
CA SER A 116 -6.78 -5.05 -11.42
C SER A 116 -5.75 -4.23 -12.21
N CYS A 117 -6.04 -3.92 -13.47
CA CYS A 117 -5.20 -3.00 -14.27
C CYS A 117 -5.11 -1.58 -13.68
N PHE A 118 -6.01 -1.19 -12.77
CA PHE A 118 -5.95 0.07 -12.02
C PHE A 118 -5.31 -0.07 -10.62
N ASN A 119 -4.92 -1.29 -10.22
CA ASN A 119 -4.29 -1.52 -8.92
C ASN A 119 -3.43 -2.79 -8.94
N LEU A 120 -2.12 -2.61 -9.09
CA LEU A 120 -1.15 -3.71 -8.99
C LEU A 120 -0.83 -4.12 -7.53
N GLY A 121 -1.59 -3.64 -6.55
CA GLY A 121 -1.31 -3.83 -5.13
C GLY A 121 -0.04 -3.09 -4.69
N ARG A 122 0.22 -1.92 -5.27
CA ARG A 122 1.41 -1.10 -5.00
C ARG A 122 1.02 0.29 -4.54
N VAL A 123 1.80 0.81 -3.60
CA VAL A 123 1.64 2.17 -3.07
C VAL A 123 2.21 3.17 -4.08
N LYS A 124 1.44 4.20 -4.42
CA LYS A 124 1.81 5.33 -5.29
C LYS A 124 1.59 6.69 -4.63
N ASN A 125 0.47 6.83 -3.93
CA ASN A 125 0.10 8.07 -3.25
C ASN A 125 0.36 7.91 -1.75
N VAL A 126 1.21 8.78 -1.20
CA VAL A 126 1.66 8.71 0.19
C VAL A 126 1.57 10.09 0.83
N VAL A 127 1.10 10.13 2.08
CA VAL A 127 1.18 11.33 2.93
C VAL A 127 2.05 11.04 4.15
N ASP A 128 3.07 11.86 4.38
CA ASP A 128 3.93 11.81 5.56
C ASP A 128 3.65 13.03 6.44
N LEU A 129 2.97 12.80 7.57
CA LEU A 129 2.56 13.82 8.53
C LEU A 129 3.65 14.08 9.57
N CYS A 130 3.77 15.32 10.01
CA CYS A 130 4.81 15.75 10.96
C CYS A 130 6.19 15.28 10.48
N SER A 131 6.44 15.51 9.19
CA SER A 131 7.52 14.89 8.42
C SER A 131 8.91 15.43 8.73
N ALA A 132 9.06 16.64 9.28
CA ALA A 132 10.36 17.25 9.51
C ALA A 132 11.23 16.38 10.46
N PRO A 133 12.52 16.15 10.15
CA PRO A 133 13.32 16.77 9.10
C PRO A 133 13.22 16.08 7.72
N GLY A 134 12.37 15.07 7.54
CA GLY A 134 12.10 14.41 6.26
C GLY A 134 12.75 13.03 6.10
N SER A 135 13.16 12.38 7.19
CA SER A 135 13.88 11.10 7.11
C SER A 135 12.97 9.92 6.74
N TRP A 136 11.71 9.92 7.19
CA TRP A 136 10.70 8.95 6.74
C TRP A 136 10.33 9.22 5.29
N THR A 137 10.11 10.48 4.94
CA THR A 137 9.89 10.94 3.57
C THR A 137 10.97 10.48 2.59
N GLN A 138 12.26 10.51 2.98
CA GLN A 138 13.35 9.97 2.15
C GLN A 138 13.18 8.47 1.87
N LEU A 139 12.87 7.67 2.90
CA LEU A 139 12.68 6.24 2.75
C LEU A 139 11.45 5.94 1.85
N LEU A 140 10.33 6.59 2.14
CA LEU A 140 9.08 6.49 1.36
C LEU A 140 9.36 6.79 -0.12
N ARG A 141 10.03 7.90 -0.40
CA ARG A 141 10.46 8.28 -1.75
C ARG A 141 11.30 7.19 -2.41
N ASN A 142 12.32 6.68 -1.73
CA ASN A 142 13.19 5.67 -2.31
C ASN A 142 12.43 4.39 -2.67
N LEU A 143 11.56 3.89 -1.79
CA LEU A 143 10.82 2.64 -2.01
C LEU A 143 9.73 2.79 -3.09
N VAL A 144 8.93 3.84 -3.01
CA VAL A 144 7.79 4.04 -3.93
C VAL A 144 8.27 4.32 -5.35
N TYR A 145 9.31 5.16 -5.52
CA TYR A 145 9.85 5.42 -6.85
C TYR A 145 10.65 4.24 -7.40
N HIS A 146 11.25 3.41 -6.55
CA HIS A 146 11.87 2.18 -7.00
C HIS A 146 10.84 1.27 -7.70
N ASP A 147 9.71 1.00 -7.04
CA ASP A 147 8.65 0.17 -7.62
C ASP A 147 8.06 0.78 -8.90
N TYR A 148 7.79 2.09 -8.91
CA TYR A 148 7.32 2.79 -10.10
C TYR A 148 8.29 2.64 -11.28
N ASN A 149 9.57 2.92 -11.07
CA ASN A 149 10.56 2.89 -12.14
C ASN A 149 10.76 1.46 -12.68
N THR A 150 10.74 0.46 -11.80
CA THR A 150 10.86 -0.94 -12.20
C THR A 150 9.67 -1.38 -13.05
N LEU A 151 8.44 -1.08 -12.63
CA LEU A 151 7.23 -1.38 -13.40
C LEU A 151 7.22 -0.66 -14.75
N LYS A 152 7.59 0.63 -14.76
CA LYS A 152 7.63 1.45 -15.97
C LYS A 152 8.61 0.89 -17.00
N ARG A 153 9.84 0.56 -16.61
CA ARG A 153 10.85 -0.02 -17.50
C ARG A 153 10.39 -1.35 -18.12
N VAL A 154 9.75 -2.21 -17.31
CA VAL A 154 9.24 -3.49 -17.82
C VAL A 154 8.09 -3.29 -18.80
N CYS A 155 7.17 -2.36 -18.52
CA CYS A 155 6.09 -2.02 -19.46
C CYS A 155 6.62 -1.47 -20.79
N GLU A 156 7.52 -0.48 -20.74
CA GLU A 156 8.13 0.13 -21.94
C GLU A 156 8.85 -0.93 -22.80
N ARG A 157 9.54 -1.89 -22.17
CA ARG A 157 10.17 -3.01 -22.87
C ARG A 157 9.15 -3.91 -23.58
N LEU A 158 8.05 -4.26 -22.91
CA LEU A 158 7.01 -5.11 -23.50
C LEU A 158 6.34 -4.42 -24.69
N GLU A 159 6.09 -3.11 -24.58
CA GLU A 159 5.55 -2.31 -25.69
C GLU A 159 6.51 -2.24 -26.88
N ASN A 160 7.80 -2.00 -26.64
CA ASN A 160 8.82 -1.96 -27.69
C ASN A 160 8.96 -3.32 -28.40
N GLN A 161 8.88 -4.42 -27.67
CA GLN A 161 8.90 -5.77 -28.24
C GLN A 161 7.67 -6.07 -29.09
N ALA A 162 6.49 -5.56 -28.69
CA ALA A 162 5.27 -5.66 -29.49
C ALA A 162 5.37 -4.83 -30.79
N GLY A 163 5.94 -3.62 -30.72
CA GLY A 163 6.13 -2.74 -31.88
C GLY A 163 7.17 -3.24 -32.89
N ALA A 164 8.29 -3.84 -32.43
CA ALA A 164 9.37 -4.31 -33.29
C ALA A 164 8.97 -5.50 -34.19
N LYS A 165 8.09 -6.39 -33.70
CA LYS A 165 7.55 -7.52 -34.50
C LYS A 165 6.62 -7.07 -35.64
N CYS A 166 6.10 -5.84 -35.61
CA CYS A 166 5.16 -5.32 -36.60
C CYS A 166 5.86 -4.64 -37.80
N ASN A 167 7.13 -4.23 -37.66
CA ASN A 167 7.84 -3.39 -38.64
C ASN A 167 8.98 -4.10 -39.39
N GLY A 168 9.05 -5.43 -39.38
CA GLY A 168 10.13 -6.20 -40.04
C GLY A 168 9.63 -7.40 -40.85
N SER A 169 9.44 -7.18 -42.15
CA SER A 169 9.64 -8.06 -43.32
C SER A 169 9.58 -9.60 -43.19
N ASN A 170 8.85 -10.22 -44.13
CA ASN A 170 9.02 -11.56 -44.70
C ASN A 170 10.38 -12.22 -44.40
N VAL A 171 10.41 -13.17 -43.46
CA VAL A 171 11.48 -14.16 -43.36
C VAL A 171 10.85 -15.55 -43.48
N THR A 172 11.19 -16.23 -44.57
CA THR A 172 10.92 -17.65 -44.78
C THR A 172 11.83 -18.47 -43.85
N GLY A 173 11.25 -19.27 -42.94
CA GLY A 173 12.00 -20.28 -42.19
C GLY A 173 11.50 -20.55 -40.78
N GLU A 174 10.68 -21.60 -40.66
CA GLU A 174 10.56 -22.56 -39.55
C GLU A 174 10.40 -22.06 -38.09
N ALA A 175 9.13 -22.17 -37.64
CA ALA A 175 8.64 -22.66 -36.35
C ALA A 175 9.46 -22.36 -35.07
N LEU A 176 9.06 -21.32 -34.34
CA LEU A 176 9.01 -21.34 -32.87
C LEU A 176 7.93 -20.36 -32.34
N SER A 177 6.88 -20.93 -31.75
CA SER A 177 5.78 -20.34 -30.95
C SER A 177 4.98 -19.16 -31.54
N ASP A 178 3.74 -19.47 -31.91
CA ASP A 178 2.65 -18.64 -32.43
C ASP A 178 2.06 -17.64 -31.41
N ALA A 179 2.86 -17.20 -30.43
CA ALA A 179 2.39 -16.24 -29.42
C ALA A 179 2.32 -14.84 -30.04
N LYS A 180 1.11 -14.41 -30.43
CA LYS A 180 0.81 -12.99 -30.71
C LYS A 180 1.46 -12.13 -29.61
N PRO A 181 2.18 -11.04 -29.97
CA PRO A 181 2.73 -10.15 -28.96
C PRO A 181 1.60 -9.70 -28.04
N ARG A 182 1.69 -10.02 -26.74
CA ARG A 182 0.72 -9.58 -25.75
C ARG A 182 0.81 -8.06 -25.64
N ARG A 183 -0.13 -7.38 -26.29
CA ARG A 183 -0.30 -5.94 -26.11
C ARG A 183 -0.84 -5.72 -24.70
N LEU A 184 -0.17 -4.89 -23.92
CA LEU A 184 -0.68 -4.49 -22.61
C LEU A 184 -1.96 -3.67 -22.81
N CYS A 185 -2.93 -3.86 -21.92
CA CYS A 185 -4.15 -3.09 -21.99
C CYS A 185 -3.86 -1.61 -21.68
N LYS A 186 -4.67 -0.73 -22.26
CA LYS A 186 -4.53 0.72 -22.13
C LYS A 186 -4.56 1.17 -20.67
N ASN A 187 -5.49 0.63 -19.87
CA ASN A 187 -5.67 0.94 -18.45
C ASN A 187 -4.42 0.65 -17.62
N LEU A 188 -3.74 -0.47 -17.88
CA LEU A 188 -2.50 -0.82 -17.19
C LEU A 188 -1.37 0.14 -17.54
N LEU A 189 -1.24 0.48 -18.82
CA LEU A 189 -0.22 1.42 -19.28
C LEU A 189 -0.41 2.80 -18.65
N GLU A 190 -1.64 3.29 -18.61
CA GLU A 190 -1.99 4.54 -17.93
C GLU A 190 -1.67 4.46 -16.44
N TYR A 191 -2.13 3.39 -15.76
CA TYR A 191 -1.81 3.17 -14.35
C TYR A 191 -0.31 3.23 -14.12
N VAL A 192 0.49 2.47 -14.87
CA VAL A 192 1.95 2.43 -14.71
C VAL A 192 2.58 3.78 -14.99
N ASN A 193 2.07 4.54 -15.96
CA ASN A 193 2.59 5.86 -16.29
C ASN A 193 2.30 6.94 -15.24
N VAL A 194 1.19 6.83 -14.49
CA VAL A 194 0.91 7.75 -13.38
C VAL A 194 2.06 7.72 -12.36
N ARG A 195 2.79 8.83 -12.27
CA ARG A 195 3.90 8.99 -11.35
C ARG A 195 3.39 8.96 -9.90
N PRO A 196 4.13 8.37 -8.95
CA PRO A 196 3.80 8.46 -7.54
C PRO A 196 3.71 9.91 -7.04
N ALA A 197 2.72 10.20 -6.19
CA ALA A 197 2.59 11.47 -5.50
C ALA A 197 2.91 11.29 -4.01
N ILE A 198 4.01 11.89 -3.56
CA ILE A 198 4.45 11.83 -2.16
C ILE A 198 4.34 13.22 -1.57
N VAL A 199 3.50 13.38 -0.56
CA VAL A 199 3.24 14.66 0.09
C VAL A 199 3.72 14.62 1.54
N ALA A 200 4.62 15.53 1.89
CA ALA A 200 5.16 15.67 3.24
C ALA A 200 4.57 16.94 3.87
N ILE A 201 4.02 16.81 5.07
CA ILE A 201 3.35 17.91 5.79
C ILE A 201 4.04 18.13 7.12
N ASP A 202 4.36 19.38 7.44
CA ASP A 202 4.87 19.76 8.76
C ASP A 202 4.66 21.26 9.03
N LEU A 203 4.60 21.65 10.30
CA LEU A 203 4.62 23.05 10.71
C LEU A 203 6.02 23.68 10.49
N GLN A 204 7.07 22.88 10.64
CA GLN A 204 8.46 23.26 10.47
C GLN A 204 8.90 23.10 9.02
N GLN A 205 9.76 24.01 8.56
CA GLN A 205 10.37 23.89 7.24
C GLN A 205 11.33 22.68 7.21
N MET A 206 11.29 21.89 6.13
CA MET A 206 12.34 20.91 5.84
C MET A 206 13.06 21.22 4.53
N ALA A 207 14.30 20.71 4.40
CA ALA A 207 15.04 20.79 3.15
C ALA A 207 14.28 20.05 2.03
N PRO A 208 14.24 20.58 0.80
CA PRO A 208 13.49 19.97 -0.28
C PRO A 208 14.00 18.56 -0.61
N LEU A 209 13.09 17.72 -1.10
CA LEU A 209 13.37 16.37 -1.58
C LEU A 209 12.81 16.27 -3.00
N ASP A 210 13.65 15.92 -3.96
CA ASP A 210 13.19 15.71 -5.33
C ASP A 210 12.10 14.64 -5.42
N GLY A 211 11.08 14.90 -6.25
CA GLY A 211 9.89 14.07 -6.39
C GLY A 211 8.95 14.05 -5.18
N VAL A 212 9.11 14.95 -4.21
CA VAL A 212 8.24 15.09 -3.02
C VAL A 212 7.64 16.49 -2.97
N HIS A 213 6.33 16.58 -2.75
CA HIS A 213 5.64 17.83 -2.49
C HIS A 213 5.67 18.12 -0.99
N PHE A 214 6.33 19.21 -0.58
CA PHE A 214 6.33 19.63 0.81
C PHE A 214 5.30 20.74 1.03
N LEU A 215 4.39 20.53 1.98
CA LEU A 215 3.41 21.51 2.43
C LEU A 215 3.75 21.92 3.86
N ARG A 216 4.06 23.20 4.04
CA ARG A 216 4.22 23.77 5.37
C ARG A 216 2.85 24.18 5.91
N GLY A 217 2.34 23.47 6.90
CA GLY A 217 1.00 23.72 7.41
C GLY A 217 0.60 22.81 8.56
N ASP A 218 -0.52 23.16 9.19
CA ASP A 218 -1.14 22.37 10.25
C ASP A 218 -1.97 21.24 9.62
N ILE A 219 -1.79 20.02 10.11
CA ILE A 219 -2.53 18.84 9.63
C ILE A 219 -4.02 18.90 9.98
N THR A 220 -4.41 19.79 10.90
CA THR A 220 -5.82 20.05 11.27
C THR A 220 -6.48 21.12 10.41
N ASP A 221 -5.72 21.88 9.60
CA ASP A 221 -6.28 22.91 8.72
C ASP A 221 -6.89 22.29 7.45
N PRO A 222 -8.20 22.44 7.21
CA PRO A 222 -8.85 21.94 6.00
C PRO A 222 -8.22 22.43 4.70
N LYS A 223 -7.59 23.62 4.69
CA LYS A 223 -6.90 24.14 3.52
C LYS A 223 -5.70 23.28 3.13
N VAL A 224 -4.96 22.77 4.12
CA VAL A 224 -3.81 21.88 3.88
C VAL A 224 -4.32 20.57 3.30
N LEU A 225 -5.39 20.00 3.86
CA LEU A 225 -5.98 18.74 3.34
C LEU A 225 -6.51 18.91 1.91
N ASN A 226 -7.18 20.01 1.61
CA ASN A 226 -7.66 20.32 0.27
C ASN A 226 -6.50 20.49 -0.73
N GLN A 227 -5.37 21.08 -0.31
CA GLN A 227 -4.17 21.14 -1.15
C GLN A 227 -3.64 19.75 -1.49
N VAL A 228 -3.63 18.82 -0.52
CA VAL A 228 -3.21 17.42 -0.78
C VAL A 228 -4.14 16.73 -1.78
N GLN A 229 -5.46 16.85 -1.61
CA GLN A 229 -6.44 16.26 -2.53
C GLN A 229 -6.27 16.81 -3.95
N ASN A 230 -6.12 18.13 -4.08
CA ASN A 230 -5.89 18.77 -5.38
C ASN A 230 -4.60 18.27 -6.02
N LEU A 231 -3.51 18.09 -5.25
CA LEU A 231 -2.27 17.53 -5.76
C LEU A 231 -2.45 16.12 -6.33
N PHE A 232 -3.23 15.25 -5.68
CA PHE A 232 -3.52 13.91 -6.19
C PHE A 232 -4.32 13.95 -7.49
N ILE A 233 -5.37 14.77 -7.56
CA ILE A 233 -6.20 14.94 -8.77
C ILE A 233 -5.38 15.51 -9.93
N GLU A 234 -4.61 16.57 -9.68
CA GLU A 234 -3.75 17.18 -10.68
C GLU A 234 -2.65 16.24 -11.16
N ASN A 235 -2.07 15.42 -10.28
CA ASN A 235 -1.06 14.45 -10.65
C ASN A 235 -1.62 13.44 -11.65
N VAL A 236 -2.81 12.91 -11.41
CA VAL A 236 -3.45 12.00 -12.38
C VAL A 236 -3.71 12.75 -13.68
N THR A 237 -4.35 13.92 -13.60
CA THR A 237 -4.72 14.73 -14.77
C THR A 237 -3.53 15.01 -15.69
N ARG A 238 -2.39 15.44 -15.16
CA ARG A 238 -1.18 15.73 -15.97
C ARG A 238 -0.58 14.50 -16.65
N ASN A 239 -0.78 13.30 -16.10
CA ASN A 239 -0.18 12.08 -16.62
C ASN A 239 -1.09 11.32 -17.60
N VAL A 240 -2.41 11.59 -17.59
CA VAL A 240 -3.39 10.83 -18.40
C VAL A 240 -4.36 11.69 -19.23
N SER A 241 -4.27 13.03 -19.18
CA SER A 241 -5.22 13.94 -19.84
C SER A 241 -5.38 13.68 -21.34
N ASP A 242 -4.27 13.47 -22.04
CA ASP A 242 -4.24 13.32 -23.50
C ASP A 242 -4.84 11.99 -23.97
N VAL A 243 -5.07 11.09 -23.01
CA VAL A 243 -5.46 9.70 -23.26
C VAL A 243 -6.96 9.48 -23.00
N PHE A 244 -7.56 10.33 -22.16
CA PHE A 244 -8.96 10.22 -21.72
C PHE A 244 -9.86 11.36 -22.19
N ASP A 245 -9.37 12.28 -23.03
CA ASP A 245 -10.14 13.45 -23.49
C ASP A 245 -10.82 14.22 -22.34
N GLY A 246 -10.18 14.24 -21.16
CA GLY A 246 -10.69 14.86 -19.93
C GLY A 246 -11.55 13.97 -19.01
N ASN A 247 -11.97 12.78 -19.45
CA ASN A 247 -12.77 11.85 -18.65
C ASN A 247 -11.91 10.82 -17.88
N ILE A 248 -11.25 11.27 -16.82
CA ILE A 248 -10.39 10.43 -15.98
C ILE A 248 -11.23 9.42 -15.18
N PRO A 249 -10.94 8.10 -15.25
CA PRO A 249 -11.58 7.08 -14.42
C PRO A 249 -11.51 7.40 -12.93
N GLU A 250 -12.60 7.16 -12.21
CA GLU A 250 -12.65 7.40 -10.75
C GLU A 250 -11.64 6.52 -10.00
N GLU A 251 -11.37 5.31 -10.51
CA GLU A 251 -10.37 4.36 -9.98
C GLU A 251 -8.94 4.92 -10.02
N LEU A 252 -8.66 5.89 -10.89
CA LEU A 252 -7.37 6.58 -10.94
C LEU A 252 -7.34 7.79 -10.01
N LYS A 253 -8.49 8.38 -9.64
CA LYS A 253 -8.61 9.51 -8.70
C LYS A 253 -8.50 9.06 -7.24
N ARG A 254 -7.47 8.27 -6.96
CA ARG A 254 -7.16 7.74 -5.63
C ARG A 254 -6.62 8.82 -4.72
N ASN A 255 -7.00 8.77 -3.45
CA ASN A 255 -6.30 9.53 -2.41
C ASN A 255 -5.00 8.78 -2.03
N ALA A 256 -4.61 8.80 -0.75
CA ALA A 256 -3.41 8.13 -0.28
C ALA A 256 -3.67 6.66 0.01
N GLN A 257 -2.76 5.77 -0.42
CA GLN A 257 -2.77 4.37 0.01
C GLN A 257 -2.01 4.17 1.32
N LEU A 258 -1.16 5.12 1.68
CA LEU A 258 -0.33 5.08 2.88
C LEU A 258 -0.26 6.46 3.51
N ILE A 259 -0.57 6.52 4.81
CA ILE A 259 -0.33 7.70 5.64
C ILE A 259 0.63 7.32 6.77
N THR A 260 1.69 8.11 6.96
CA THR A 260 2.66 7.90 8.03
C THR A 260 2.74 9.12 8.94
N CYS A 261 3.09 8.93 10.22
CA CYS A 261 3.26 10.02 11.18
C CYS A 261 4.31 9.64 12.24
N ASP A 262 5.53 10.16 12.13
CA ASP A 262 6.60 10.01 13.15
C ASP A 262 6.59 11.17 14.18
N GLY A 263 5.60 12.06 14.10
CA GLY A 263 5.47 13.23 14.96
C GLY A 263 5.42 12.89 16.45
N ALA A 264 6.07 13.73 17.25
CA ALA A 264 6.01 13.68 18.71
C ALA A 264 6.07 15.10 19.29
N PRO A 265 5.40 15.36 20.42
CA PRO A 265 5.55 16.61 21.15
C PRO A 265 6.96 16.73 21.74
N ASP A 266 7.34 17.94 22.14
CA ASP A 266 8.52 18.15 22.97
C ASP A 266 8.34 17.41 24.30
N VAL A 267 9.23 16.45 24.56
CA VAL A 267 9.16 15.59 25.74
C VAL A 267 9.54 16.41 26.98
N SER A 268 8.54 16.70 27.82
CA SER A 268 8.72 17.45 29.06
C SER A 268 9.35 16.60 30.17
N GLY A 269 9.24 15.28 30.07
CA GLY A 269 9.63 14.32 31.10
C GLY A 269 8.49 13.96 32.05
N LEU A 270 7.36 14.68 31.98
CA LEU A 270 6.11 14.31 32.63
C LEU A 270 5.34 13.33 31.73
N HIS A 271 5.60 12.04 31.93
CA HIS A 271 5.13 10.98 31.05
C HIS A 271 3.62 11.01 30.74
N GLU A 272 2.78 11.34 31.72
CA GLU A 272 1.32 11.43 31.52
C GLU A 272 0.93 12.57 30.57
N THR A 273 1.58 13.74 30.71
CA THR A 273 1.34 14.89 29.84
C THR A 273 1.86 14.62 28.43
N ASP A 274 3.07 14.07 28.32
CA ASP A 274 3.67 13.73 27.03
C ASP A 274 2.80 12.69 26.28
N ALA A 275 2.27 11.69 26.97
CA ALA A 275 1.36 10.69 26.40
C ALA A 275 0.00 11.27 25.98
N PHE A 276 -0.55 12.20 26.77
CA PHE A 276 -1.79 12.91 26.40
C PHE A 276 -1.61 13.77 25.14
N LEU A 277 -0.50 14.50 25.04
CA LEU A 277 -0.18 15.30 23.85
C LEU A 277 0.06 14.40 22.63
N GLN A 278 0.77 13.29 22.80
CA GLN A 278 0.94 12.30 21.74
C GLN A 278 -0.41 11.74 21.28
N SER A 279 -1.31 11.41 22.21
CA SER A 279 -2.67 10.94 21.90
C SER A 279 -3.46 11.97 21.11
N SER A 280 -3.36 13.25 21.45
CA SER A 280 -4.03 14.34 20.73
C SER A 280 -3.49 14.49 19.30
N LEU A 281 -2.18 14.31 19.11
CA LEU A 281 -1.57 14.29 17.79
C LEU A 281 -2.02 13.08 16.95
N ILE A 282 -2.12 11.90 17.56
CA ILE A 282 -2.64 10.69 16.90
C ILE A 282 -4.08 10.90 16.44
N LYS A 283 -4.94 11.51 17.27
CA LYS A 283 -6.32 11.85 16.87
C LYS A 283 -6.38 12.78 15.68
N SER A 284 -5.51 13.80 15.66
CA SER A 284 -5.40 14.72 14.54
C SER A 284 -4.96 13.98 13.27
N ALA A 285 -3.96 13.11 13.36
CA ALA A 285 -3.51 12.28 12.24
C ALA A 285 -4.59 11.27 11.77
N LEU A 286 -5.36 10.68 12.69
CA LEU A 286 -6.49 9.81 12.35
C LEU A 286 -7.59 10.59 11.63
N SER A 287 -7.84 11.85 12.00
CA SER A 287 -8.75 12.74 11.27
C SER A 287 -8.30 12.99 9.83
N VAL A 288 -6.99 13.03 9.57
CA VAL A 288 -6.45 13.10 8.21
C VAL A 288 -6.75 11.82 7.45
N CYS A 289 -6.64 10.64 8.08
CA CYS A 289 -7.01 9.37 7.45
C CYS A 289 -8.46 9.35 6.97
N TYR A 290 -9.41 9.87 7.76
CA TYR A 290 -10.81 9.98 7.32
C TYR A 290 -11.01 10.81 6.05
N SER A 291 -10.11 11.77 5.79
CA SER A 291 -10.22 12.69 4.65
C SER A 291 -9.40 12.26 3.44
N LEU A 292 -8.28 11.56 3.66
CA LEU A 292 -7.24 11.34 2.65
C LEU A 292 -6.79 9.88 2.49
N LEU A 293 -7.20 8.94 3.35
CA LEU A 293 -6.78 7.55 3.21
C LEU A 293 -7.83 6.79 2.39
N ASP A 294 -7.38 6.12 1.33
CA ASP A 294 -8.22 5.21 0.54
C ASP A 294 -8.68 4.02 1.38
N THR A 295 -9.82 3.42 0.99
CA THR A 295 -10.21 2.09 1.48
C THR A 295 -9.07 1.09 1.29
N ASP A 296 -8.95 0.16 2.24
CA ASP A 296 -7.85 -0.80 2.33
C ASP A 296 -6.46 -0.18 2.56
N GLY A 297 -6.38 1.14 2.74
CA GLY A 297 -5.14 1.87 2.99
C GLY A 297 -4.48 1.53 4.31
N THR A 298 -3.22 1.94 4.44
CA THR A 298 -2.39 1.70 5.64
C THR A 298 -2.06 3.01 6.36
N PHE A 299 -2.11 2.97 7.69
CA PHE A 299 -1.70 4.04 8.58
C PHE A 299 -0.62 3.56 9.55
N VAL A 300 0.51 4.28 9.59
CA VAL A 300 1.61 4.01 10.55
C VAL A 300 1.88 5.26 11.37
N CYS A 301 1.70 5.18 12.68
CA CYS A 301 1.81 6.34 13.55
C CYS A 301 2.60 6.06 14.81
N LYS A 302 3.47 6.99 15.20
CA LYS A 302 4.16 6.95 16.48
C LYS A 302 3.17 7.08 17.62
N THR A 303 3.40 6.29 18.67
CA THR A 303 2.69 6.40 19.93
C THR A 303 3.65 6.28 21.12
N PHE A 304 3.28 6.87 22.24
CA PHE A 304 3.91 6.62 23.52
C PHE A 304 2.99 5.64 24.25
N PHE A 305 3.43 4.38 24.31
CA PHE A 305 2.61 3.31 24.83
C PHE A 305 3.05 2.94 26.26
N GLY A 306 2.09 3.02 27.18
CA GLY A 306 2.13 2.73 28.59
C GLY A 306 0.78 2.13 29.05
N SER A 307 0.58 2.03 30.36
CA SER A 307 -0.53 1.27 30.95
C SER A 307 -1.94 1.83 30.68
N THR A 308 -2.05 3.06 30.18
CA THR A 308 -3.33 3.78 30.00
C THR A 308 -3.74 3.98 28.54
N ASP A 309 -2.96 3.50 27.57
CA ASP A 309 -3.13 3.86 26.15
C ASP A 309 -4.05 2.94 25.35
N ALA A 310 -4.73 2.00 26.03
CA ALA A 310 -5.74 1.14 25.45
C ALA A 310 -6.88 1.88 24.71
N PRO A 311 -7.39 3.04 25.20
CA PRO A 311 -8.44 3.78 24.50
C PRO A 311 -8.00 4.30 23.12
N MET A 312 -6.78 4.82 23.02
CA MET A 312 -6.24 5.35 21.77
C MET A 312 -6.06 4.26 20.71
N PHE A 313 -5.48 3.12 21.13
CA PHE A 313 -5.38 1.96 20.25
C PHE A 313 -6.77 1.48 19.79
N ARG A 314 -7.76 1.43 20.69
CA ARG A 314 -9.12 1.01 20.36
C ARG A 314 -9.78 1.93 19.35
N GLU A 315 -9.61 3.24 19.52
CA GLU A 315 -10.13 4.26 18.61
C GLU A 315 -9.60 4.04 17.20
N VAL A 316 -8.28 3.87 17.02
CA VAL A 316 -7.70 3.56 15.71
C VAL A 316 -8.21 2.21 15.19
N SER A 317 -8.16 1.14 16.00
CA SER A 317 -8.54 -0.21 15.57
C SER A 317 -9.97 -0.36 15.06
N THR A 318 -10.87 0.57 15.42
CA THR A 318 -12.28 0.54 14.98
C THR A 318 -12.40 0.71 13.46
N PHE A 319 -11.43 1.37 12.83
CA PHE A 319 -11.47 1.77 11.42
C PHE A 319 -10.48 1.00 10.53
N PHE A 320 -9.86 -0.06 11.05
CA PHE A 320 -8.88 -0.84 10.29
C PHE A 320 -9.06 -2.33 10.54
N ASP A 321 -9.06 -3.13 9.48
CA ASP A 321 -9.21 -4.60 9.55
C ASP A 321 -8.11 -5.25 10.41
N TYR A 322 -6.91 -4.68 10.38
CA TYR A 322 -5.79 -5.08 11.21
C TYR A 322 -5.19 -3.88 11.91
N CYS A 323 -5.00 -3.97 13.23
CA CYS A 323 -4.32 -2.94 14.02
C CYS A 323 -3.45 -3.58 15.10
N THR A 324 -2.20 -3.13 15.22
CA THR A 324 -1.26 -3.63 16.23
C THR A 324 -0.32 -2.55 16.73
N ILE A 325 0.31 -2.81 17.88
CA ILE A 325 1.38 -2.00 18.44
C ILE A 325 2.72 -2.71 18.21
N PHE A 326 3.67 -1.99 17.61
CA PHE A 326 4.98 -2.53 17.28
C PHE A 326 6.11 -1.66 17.81
N LYS A 327 7.18 -2.31 18.31
CA LYS A 327 8.43 -1.65 18.71
C LYS A 327 9.56 -2.10 17.78
N PRO A 328 9.99 -1.26 16.83
CA PRO A 328 11.10 -1.58 15.94
C PRO A 328 12.39 -1.87 16.70
N PRO A 329 13.22 -2.83 16.25
CA PRO A 329 14.53 -3.09 16.84
C PRO A 329 15.47 -1.87 16.89
N SER A 330 15.29 -0.90 15.98
CA SER A 330 16.06 0.35 15.94
C SER A 330 15.61 1.40 16.95
N SER A 331 14.46 1.20 17.60
CA SER A 331 13.98 2.03 18.70
C SER A 331 14.83 1.81 19.96
N ARG A 332 14.96 2.86 20.78
CA ARG A 332 15.72 2.75 22.04
C ARG A 332 14.93 1.88 23.03
N ARG A 333 15.61 0.92 23.68
CA ARG A 333 14.97 -0.02 24.63
C ARG A 333 14.21 0.69 25.76
N ASN A 334 14.80 1.74 26.33
CA ASN A 334 14.20 2.48 27.45
C ASN A 334 13.22 3.59 27.00
N SER A 335 12.94 3.69 25.70
CA SER A 335 11.94 4.66 25.21
C SER A 335 10.54 4.06 25.32
N PHE A 336 9.56 4.88 25.68
CA PHE A 336 8.13 4.53 25.59
C PHE A 336 7.59 4.59 24.15
N GLU A 337 8.43 4.98 23.19
CA GLU A 337 8.12 5.01 21.77
C GLU A 337 7.78 3.61 21.23
N HIS A 338 6.58 3.51 20.66
CA HIS A 338 6.06 2.40 19.88
C HIS A 338 5.37 2.98 18.64
N PHE A 339 4.83 2.10 17.79
CA PHE A 339 4.14 2.49 16.57
C PHE A 339 2.83 1.71 16.45
N ILE A 340 1.75 2.43 16.20
CA ILE A 340 0.50 1.84 15.73
C ILE A 340 0.70 1.52 14.25
N VAL A 341 0.46 0.26 13.88
CA VAL A 341 0.43 -0.19 12.49
C VAL A 341 -0.99 -0.66 12.22
N ALA A 342 -1.70 0.08 11.38
CA ALA A 342 -3.10 -0.15 11.06
C ALA A 342 -3.25 -0.32 9.54
N MET A 343 -3.86 -1.42 9.10
CA MET A 343 -3.99 -1.80 7.69
C MET A 343 -5.44 -2.20 7.39
N GLY A 344 -5.88 -2.01 6.15
CA GLY A 344 -7.25 -2.31 5.77
C GLY A 344 -8.20 -1.20 6.23
N PHE A 345 -7.96 0.05 5.82
CA PHE A 345 -8.79 1.18 6.27
C PHE A 345 -10.25 1.02 5.82
N GLN A 346 -11.16 1.10 6.79
CA GLN A 346 -12.61 1.05 6.63
C GLN A 346 -13.20 2.38 7.11
N PRO A 347 -13.51 3.34 6.21
CA PRO A 347 -13.92 4.70 6.60
C PRO A 347 -15.26 4.75 7.35
N LEU A 348 -16.13 3.75 7.15
CA LEU A 348 -17.38 3.60 7.90
C LEU A 348 -17.22 2.74 9.17
N GLY A 349 -15.99 2.28 9.47
CA GLY A 349 -15.69 1.29 10.49
C GLY A 349 -16.33 -0.07 10.20
N HIS A 350 -16.19 -1.00 11.14
CA HIS A 350 -16.85 -2.32 11.10
C HIS A 350 -18.36 -2.24 11.40
N MET A 351 -19.01 -1.13 11.08
CA MET A 351 -20.46 -1.00 11.23
C MET A 351 -21.12 -1.97 10.25
N THR A 352 -21.76 -3.01 10.79
CA THR A 352 -22.56 -3.95 10.01
C THR A 352 -23.76 -3.17 9.45
N ILE A 353 -23.67 -2.70 8.21
CA ILE A 353 -24.85 -2.24 7.50
C ILE A 353 -25.63 -3.52 7.16
N ASN A 354 -26.62 -3.86 7.97
CA ASN A 354 -27.66 -4.80 7.56
C ASN A 354 -28.42 -4.14 6.40
N VAL A 355 -27.92 -4.32 5.17
CA VAL A 355 -28.69 -4.05 3.97
C VAL A 355 -29.67 -5.20 3.81
N SER A 356 -30.73 -5.19 4.63
CA SER A 356 -31.91 -5.99 4.30
C SER A 356 -32.59 -5.30 3.12
N GLU A 357 -32.65 -6.00 2.00
CA GLU A 357 -33.22 -5.57 0.73
C GLU A 357 -34.52 -4.76 0.89
N ASN A 358 -34.54 -3.58 0.23
CA ASN A 358 -35.71 -2.87 -0.28
C ASN A 358 -37.09 -3.25 0.29
N LYS A 359 -37.52 -2.62 1.39
CA LYS A 359 -38.91 -2.16 1.53
C LYS A 359 -38.95 -0.80 2.22
N ALA A 360 -39.60 0.14 1.54
CA ALA A 360 -39.86 1.54 1.89
C ALA A 360 -39.76 1.87 3.40
N ALA A 361 -38.79 2.72 3.74
CA ALA A 361 -38.65 3.29 5.07
C ALA A 361 -39.87 4.17 5.39
N THR A 362 -40.73 3.68 6.29
CA THR A 362 -41.65 4.55 7.03
C THR A 362 -40.96 4.86 8.35
N ALA A 363 -40.53 6.10 8.55
CA ALA A 363 -39.86 6.52 9.76
C ALA A 363 -40.83 6.43 10.94
N THR A 364 -40.57 5.53 11.89
CA THR A 364 -41.20 5.54 13.21
C THR A 364 -40.21 6.10 14.22
N ARG A 365 -40.66 7.16 14.90
CA ARG A 365 -39.93 7.91 15.91
C ARG A 365 -39.88 7.07 17.19
N PRO A 366 -38.74 6.90 17.87
CA PRO A 366 -38.71 6.16 19.13
C PRO A 366 -39.39 6.98 20.23
N GLU A 367 -40.38 6.37 20.90
CA GLU A 367 -41.00 6.92 22.10
C GLU A 367 -39.97 7.02 23.23
N LEU A 368 -39.91 8.20 23.86
CA LEU A 368 -39.21 8.38 25.12
C LEU A 368 -39.93 7.55 26.20
N ALA A 369 -39.27 6.54 26.74
CA ALA A 369 -39.70 5.89 27.97
C ALA A 369 -39.54 6.88 29.14
N THR A 370 -40.67 7.37 29.64
CA THR A 370 -40.76 8.03 30.94
C THR A 370 -40.46 7.02 32.04
N PHE A 371 -39.44 7.31 32.85
CA PHE A 371 -39.22 6.64 34.13
C PHE A 371 -40.28 7.11 35.13
N ASP A 372 -41.10 6.19 35.61
CA ASP A 372 -41.83 6.30 36.88
C ASP A 372 -41.85 4.91 37.53
N GLY A 373 -41.39 4.84 38.79
CA GLY A 373 -41.38 3.62 39.62
C GLY A 373 -40.18 3.54 40.55
#